data_AF-A0A0G4IJ53-F1
#
_entry.id   AF-A0A0G4IJ53-F1
#
_cell.length_a   1.000
_cell.length_b   1.000
_cell.length_c   1.000
_cell.angle_alpha   90.00
_cell.angle_beta   90.00
_cell.angle_gamma   90.00
#
_symmetry.space_group_name_H-M   'P 1'
#
loop_
_entity.id
_entity.type
_entity.pdbx_description
1 polymer ?
#
loop_
_entity_poly.entity_id
_entity_poly.type
_entity_poly.pdbx_seq_one_letter_code
_entity_poly.pdbx_strand_id
1 'polypeptide(L)'
;MDAQAGAVHFVLKTPLAFQQGSPAGIRRAVFATGCFWGTEKGFWRLPRGIYSTAVGYCGGPASGGKPAYNAVCSGATGHAEAVQVLYDPSKISYSDLLRLFWESHDPTQGNCQGNDRGTQYRSGIYYSDEDQKTLATASKDAYQEALRVAKKGRGQSVTTEIAPLQEFFLAEDYHQQYLARPGNRQYCSAEPQAVSLPPYEKWAPSGLSADHAPKLPESYWAKHAPKPGCVLHCPNEPIQWSD
;
A
#
# COMPACT_ATOMS: atom_id res chain seq x y z
N MET A 1 9.51 25.79 -3.04
CA MET A 1 10.28 25.54 -1.80
C MET A 1 9.53 24.44 -1.07
N ASP A 2 10.01 23.20 -1.16
CA ASP A 2 9.31 22.02 -0.63
C ASP A 2 9.32 22.03 0.90
N ALA A 3 8.17 22.33 1.49
CA ALA A 3 7.97 22.40 2.94
C ALA A 3 8.12 21.05 3.68
N GLN A 4 8.57 19.99 3.02
CA GLN A 4 8.65 18.62 3.56
C GLN A 4 10.05 18.01 3.55
N ALA A 5 11.07 18.77 3.14
CA ALA A 5 12.47 18.38 3.35
C ALA A 5 12.74 18.28 4.87
N GLY A 6 12.91 17.06 5.38
CA GLY A 6 13.18 16.80 6.80
C GLY A 6 11.99 16.34 7.65
N ALA A 7 10.82 16.09 7.06
CA ALA A 7 9.70 15.50 7.80
C ALA A 7 10.04 14.07 8.27
N VAL A 8 9.76 13.78 9.54
CA VAL A 8 10.09 12.52 10.22
C VAL A 8 8.82 11.72 10.52
N HIS A 9 8.87 10.42 10.22
CA HIS A 9 7.83 9.46 10.48
C HIS A 9 7.48 9.41 11.98
N PHE A 10 6.21 9.62 12.31
CA PHE A 10 5.76 9.74 13.70
C PHE A 10 6.06 8.48 14.53
N VAL A 11 5.89 7.28 13.94
CA VAL A 11 6.17 6.00 14.61
C VAL A 11 7.63 5.56 14.44
N LEU A 12 8.09 5.33 13.21
CA LEU A 12 9.39 4.76 12.87
C LEU A 12 10.59 5.71 13.07
N LYS A 13 10.36 7.01 13.27
CA LYS A 13 11.40 8.04 13.49
C LYS A 13 12.41 8.16 12.35
N THR A 14 12.02 7.83 11.12
CA THR A 14 12.82 7.92 9.89
C THR A 14 12.30 9.02 8.96
N PRO A 15 13.12 9.57 8.04
CA PRO A 15 12.65 10.51 7.04
C PRO A 15 11.51 9.95 6.16
N LEU A 16 10.54 10.80 5.80
CA LEU A 16 9.40 10.42 4.94
C LEU A 16 9.76 10.39 3.44
N ALA A 17 10.60 11.32 2.99
CA ALA A 17 10.92 11.49 1.58
C ALA A 17 11.82 10.37 1.05
N PHE A 18 11.53 9.89 -0.16
CA PHE A 18 12.42 8.98 -0.88
C PHE A 18 13.65 9.77 -1.38
N GLN A 19 14.83 9.16 -1.29
CA GLN A 19 16.13 9.67 -1.80
C GLN A 19 16.74 10.91 -1.12
N GLN A 20 16.00 11.66 -0.29
CA GLN A 20 16.63 12.58 0.68
C GLN A 20 16.91 11.83 1.99
N GLY A 21 18.03 11.11 2.03
CA GLY A 21 18.52 10.46 3.27
C GLY A 21 18.05 9.03 3.51
N SER A 22 17.49 8.34 2.52
CA SER A 22 17.30 6.88 2.60
C SER A 22 18.66 6.16 2.51
N PRO A 23 18.94 5.15 3.35
CA PRO A 23 20.12 4.31 3.22
C PRO A 23 20.21 3.65 1.84
N ALA A 24 21.43 3.31 1.42
CA ALA A 24 21.64 2.52 0.21
C ALA A 24 20.88 1.18 0.30
N GLY A 25 20.30 0.74 -0.82
CA GLY A 25 19.55 -0.52 -0.90
C GLY A 25 18.07 -0.44 -0.54
N ILE A 26 17.58 0.68 0.01
CA ILE A 26 16.14 0.89 0.22
C ILE A 26 15.43 1.02 -1.13
N ARG A 27 14.35 0.26 -1.29
CA ARG A 27 13.45 0.29 -2.44
C ARG A 27 12.14 0.98 -2.09
N ARG A 28 11.43 1.42 -3.13
CA ARG A 28 10.15 2.12 -3.03
C ARG A 28 9.04 1.31 -3.69
N ALA A 29 7.91 1.16 -3.01
CA ALA A 29 6.66 0.64 -3.55
C ALA A 29 5.53 1.65 -3.30
N VAL A 30 4.56 1.75 -4.21
CA VAL A 30 3.44 2.69 -4.07
C VAL A 30 2.10 1.99 -4.35
N PHE A 31 1.18 2.10 -3.40
CA PHE A 31 -0.10 1.40 -3.41
C PHE A 31 -1.26 2.33 -3.08
N ALA A 32 -2.39 2.18 -3.76
CA ALA A 32 -3.65 2.87 -3.50
C ALA A 32 -4.75 1.83 -3.19
N THR A 33 -5.46 2.01 -2.08
CA THR A 33 -6.47 1.03 -1.63
C THR A 33 -7.67 1.71 -0.96
N GLY A 34 -8.07 2.90 -1.43
CA GLY A 34 -9.04 3.75 -0.74
C GLY A 34 -8.39 4.75 0.20
N CYS A 35 -9.04 5.06 1.32
CA CYS A 35 -8.50 5.96 2.34
C CYS A 35 -7.12 5.49 2.80
N PHE A 36 -6.10 6.28 2.50
CA PHE A 36 -4.70 5.92 2.73
C PHE A 36 -4.30 5.75 4.21
N TRP A 37 -5.11 6.20 5.19
CA TRP A 37 -4.75 6.20 6.61
C TRP A 37 -4.65 4.78 7.18
N GLY A 38 -5.63 3.95 6.86
CA GLY A 38 -5.62 2.55 7.29
C GLY A 38 -4.53 1.75 6.58
N THR A 39 -4.36 1.99 5.30
CA THR A 39 -3.35 1.35 4.45
C THR A 39 -1.95 1.65 4.92
N GLU A 40 -1.66 2.91 5.22
CA GLU A 40 -0.37 3.35 5.76
C GLU A 40 -0.09 2.60 7.07
N LYS A 41 -1.07 2.54 7.97
CA LYS A 41 -0.98 1.78 9.24
C LYS A 41 -0.72 0.31 9.01
N GLY A 42 -1.34 -0.30 8.01
CA GLY A 42 -1.07 -1.69 7.63
C GLY A 42 0.41 -1.89 7.29
N PHE A 43 0.97 -1.02 6.44
CA PHE A 43 2.34 -1.15 5.97
C PHE A 43 3.37 -0.89 7.08
N TRP A 44 3.29 0.22 7.82
CA TRP A 44 4.34 0.51 8.81
C TRP A 44 4.36 -0.51 9.96
N ARG A 45 3.28 -1.26 10.15
CA ARG A 45 3.17 -2.28 11.20
C ARG A 45 3.83 -3.61 10.85
N LEU A 46 4.25 -3.82 9.61
CA LEU A 46 4.98 -5.04 9.23
C LEU A 46 6.25 -5.17 10.09
N PRO A 47 6.62 -6.40 10.52
CA PRO A 47 7.50 -6.62 11.67
C PRO A 47 8.96 -6.21 11.44
N ARG A 48 9.41 -6.18 10.17
CA ARG A 48 10.78 -5.84 9.79
C ARG A 48 10.84 -5.34 8.36
N GLY A 49 11.92 -4.62 8.06
CA GLY A 49 12.25 -4.21 6.69
C GLY A 49 11.52 -2.96 6.20
N ILE A 50 10.49 -2.47 6.88
CA ILE A 50 9.91 -1.16 6.55
C ILE A 50 10.80 -0.07 7.14
N TYR A 51 11.39 0.74 6.25
CA TYR A 51 12.20 1.90 6.63
C TYR A 51 11.31 3.09 6.99
N SER A 52 10.33 3.39 6.14
CA SER A 52 9.40 4.52 6.31
C SER A 52 8.15 4.31 5.46
N THR A 53 7.04 4.92 5.85
CA THR A 53 5.86 5.07 4.99
C THR A 53 5.46 6.52 4.90
N ALA A 54 4.80 6.91 3.82
CA ALA A 54 4.19 8.23 3.72
C ALA A 54 2.94 8.17 2.87
N VAL A 55 1.96 9.01 3.18
CA VAL A 55 0.75 9.16 2.38
C VAL A 55 0.88 10.30 1.39
N GLY A 56 0.20 10.18 0.25
CA GLY A 56 0.29 11.14 -0.83
C GLY A 56 -0.65 10.85 -2.00
N TYR A 57 -0.37 11.50 -3.11
CA TYR A 57 -1.19 11.49 -4.32
C TYR A 57 -0.34 11.08 -5.52
N CYS A 58 -0.84 10.16 -6.35
CA CYS A 58 -0.18 9.73 -7.59
C CYS A 58 -1.21 9.19 -8.61
N GLY A 59 -0.77 8.70 -9.77
CA GLY A 59 -1.65 8.06 -10.77
C GLY A 59 -2.55 9.01 -11.58
N GLY A 60 -2.44 10.32 -11.38
CA GLY A 60 -3.07 11.35 -12.21
C GLY A 60 -2.09 11.89 -13.26
N PRO A 61 -2.55 12.73 -14.21
CA PRO A 61 -1.70 13.34 -15.22
C PRO A 61 -0.59 14.19 -14.59
N ALA A 62 0.63 14.10 -15.15
CA ALA A 62 1.71 15.01 -14.82
C ALA A 62 1.28 16.45 -15.16
N SER A 63 1.06 17.27 -14.13
CA SER A 63 0.51 18.63 -14.26
C SER A 63 1.52 19.73 -13.93
N GLY A 64 2.80 19.36 -13.75
CA GLY A 64 3.89 20.31 -13.54
C GLY A 64 3.95 20.94 -12.13
N GLY A 65 3.23 20.37 -11.15
CA GLY A 65 3.25 20.83 -9.76
C GLY A 65 2.43 19.96 -8.81
N LYS A 66 2.66 20.14 -7.50
CA LYS A 66 1.94 19.42 -6.44
C LYS A 66 0.44 19.78 -6.47
N PRO A 67 -0.48 18.81 -6.59
CA PRO A 67 -1.90 19.09 -6.53
C PRO A 67 -2.28 19.55 -5.11
N ALA A 68 -3.16 20.55 -4.99
CA ALA A 68 -3.74 20.91 -3.70
C ALA A 68 -4.69 19.78 -3.23
N TYR A 69 -4.66 19.42 -1.94
CA TYR A 69 -5.51 18.36 -1.39
C TYR A 69 -6.99 18.52 -1.76
N ASN A 70 -7.55 19.72 -1.64
CA ASN A 70 -8.95 19.98 -1.99
C ASN A 70 -9.26 19.67 -3.47
N ALA A 71 -8.28 19.80 -4.37
CA ALA A 71 -8.43 19.42 -5.78
C ALA A 71 -8.33 17.90 -5.99
N VAL A 72 -7.62 17.17 -5.11
CA VAL A 72 -7.63 15.71 -5.08
C VAL A 72 -8.94 15.19 -4.50
N CYS A 73 -9.42 15.75 -3.39
CA CYS A 73 -10.70 15.37 -2.77
C CYS A 73 -11.91 15.55 -3.68
N SER A 74 -11.87 16.54 -4.58
CA SER A 74 -12.95 16.75 -5.56
C SER A 74 -12.91 15.74 -6.73
N GLY A 75 -11.87 14.91 -6.82
CA GLY A 75 -11.63 13.99 -7.94
C GLY A 75 -11.14 14.68 -9.23
N ALA A 76 -11.03 16.01 -9.23
CA ALA A 76 -10.75 16.81 -10.43
C ALA A 76 -9.31 16.62 -10.97
N THR A 77 -8.40 16.11 -10.13
CA THR A 77 -7.00 15.90 -10.53
C THR A 77 -6.72 14.53 -11.14
N GLY A 78 -7.64 13.57 -11.01
CA GLY A 78 -7.39 12.17 -11.43
C GLY A 78 -6.39 11.40 -10.56
N HIS A 79 -5.80 12.02 -9.52
CA HIS A 79 -4.90 11.32 -8.60
C HIS A 79 -5.65 10.35 -7.68
N ALA A 80 -5.00 9.25 -7.32
CA ALA A 80 -5.38 8.35 -6.23
C ALA A 80 -4.71 8.79 -4.92
N GLU A 81 -5.42 8.62 -3.80
CA GLU A 81 -4.78 8.51 -2.49
C GLU A 81 -3.92 7.25 -2.46
N ALA A 82 -2.65 7.42 -2.12
CA ALA A 82 -1.68 6.35 -2.17
C ALA A 82 -0.71 6.40 -0.99
N VAL A 83 -0.13 5.25 -0.70
CA VAL A 83 0.91 5.05 0.30
C VAL A 83 2.22 4.75 -0.41
N GLN A 84 3.23 5.54 -0.14
CA GLN A 84 4.62 5.20 -0.41
C GLN A 84 5.16 4.34 0.72
N VAL A 85 5.76 3.21 0.37
CA VAL A 85 6.44 2.28 1.28
C VAL A 85 7.91 2.21 0.91
N LEU A 86 8.77 2.66 1.82
CA LEU A 86 10.22 2.52 1.70
C LEU A 86 10.64 1.29 2.49
N TYR A 87 11.27 0.33 1.81
CA TYR A 87 11.57 -0.97 2.40
C TYR A 87 12.97 -1.47 2.04
N ASP A 88 13.56 -2.23 2.97
CA ASP A 88 14.80 -2.97 2.81
C ASP A 88 14.45 -4.34 2.19
N PRO A 89 14.76 -4.56 0.90
CA PRO A 89 14.43 -5.79 0.21
C PRO A 89 15.14 -6.99 0.82
N SER A 90 16.20 -6.82 1.62
CA SER A 90 16.87 -7.93 2.32
C SER A 90 16.06 -8.49 3.49
N LYS A 91 15.12 -7.71 4.06
CA LYS A 91 14.33 -8.07 5.25
C LYS A 91 12.86 -8.29 4.97
N ILE A 92 12.31 -7.62 3.96
CA ILE A 92 10.93 -7.80 3.49
C ILE A 92 10.87 -7.71 1.97
N SER A 93 10.11 -8.58 1.32
CA SER A 93 10.04 -8.64 -0.14
C SER A 93 8.89 -7.79 -0.69
N TYR A 94 8.96 -7.46 -1.98
CA TYR A 94 7.82 -6.84 -2.68
C TYR A 94 6.58 -7.76 -2.67
N SER A 95 6.77 -9.08 -2.69
CA SER A 95 5.68 -10.07 -2.62
C SER A 95 4.96 -10.06 -1.27
N ASP A 96 5.68 -9.82 -0.16
CA ASP A 96 5.05 -9.60 1.15
C ASP A 96 4.17 -8.34 1.15
N LEU A 97 4.64 -7.26 0.49
CA LEU A 97 3.88 -6.02 0.34
C LEU A 97 2.65 -6.22 -0.54
N LEU A 98 2.77 -6.96 -1.64
CA LEU A 98 1.65 -7.33 -2.51
C LEU A 98 0.62 -8.16 -1.76
N ARG A 99 1.04 -9.11 -0.92
CA ARG A 99 0.11 -9.89 -0.10
C ARG A 99 -0.68 -8.99 0.85
N LEU A 100 -0.01 -8.10 1.57
CA LEU A 100 -0.72 -7.12 2.41
C LEU A 100 -1.69 -6.26 1.59
N PHE A 101 -1.26 -5.76 0.43
CA PHE A 101 -2.08 -4.98 -0.49
C PHE A 101 -3.37 -5.72 -0.87
N TRP A 102 -3.25 -6.93 -1.42
CA TRP A 102 -4.39 -7.71 -1.90
C TRP A 102 -5.36 -8.09 -0.77
N GLU A 103 -4.83 -8.48 0.39
CA GLU A 103 -5.64 -8.96 1.50
C GLU A 103 -6.29 -7.83 2.32
N SER A 104 -5.84 -6.58 2.17
CA SER A 104 -6.27 -5.44 3.01
C SER A 104 -7.49 -4.67 2.52
N HIS A 105 -7.93 -4.83 1.28
CA HIS A 105 -9.05 -4.07 0.72
C HIS A 105 -9.91 -4.91 -0.23
N ASP A 106 -10.99 -4.34 -0.74
CA ASP A 106 -11.76 -4.93 -1.84
C ASP A 106 -11.30 -4.35 -3.18
N PRO A 107 -10.54 -5.10 -4.00
CA PRO A 107 -9.98 -4.59 -5.25
C PRO A 107 -10.98 -4.58 -6.42
N THR A 108 -12.25 -4.93 -6.21
CA THR A 108 -13.26 -5.03 -7.29
C THR A 108 -14.19 -3.82 -7.37
N GLN A 109 -13.99 -2.80 -6.52
CA GLN A 109 -14.96 -1.70 -6.36
C GLN A 109 -14.80 -0.53 -7.33
N GLY A 110 -13.80 -0.56 -8.22
CA GLY A 110 -13.55 0.50 -9.19
C GLY A 110 -13.14 1.82 -8.51
N ASN A 111 -13.86 2.89 -8.83
CA ASN A 111 -13.63 4.23 -8.28
C ASN A 111 -14.31 4.40 -6.90
N CYS A 112 -14.04 3.45 -6.00
CA CYS A 112 -14.65 3.37 -4.69
C CYS A 112 -13.84 2.43 -3.78
N GLN A 113 -13.90 2.67 -2.47
CA GLN A 113 -13.52 1.69 -1.45
C GLN A 113 -14.43 1.81 -0.22
N GLY A 114 -15.19 0.76 0.06
CA GLY A 114 -16.22 0.76 1.09
C GLY A 114 -17.23 1.87 0.87
N ASN A 115 -17.31 2.81 1.82
CA ASN A 115 -18.19 3.97 1.72
C ASN A 115 -17.54 5.18 1.03
N ASP A 116 -16.24 5.14 0.76
CA ASP A 116 -15.51 6.24 0.13
C ASP A 116 -15.64 6.14 -1.40
N ARG A 117 -16.33 7.11 -1.99
CA ARG A 117 -16.67 7.14 -3.43
C ARG A 117 -15.86 8.21 -4.15
N GLY A 118 -15.26 7.83 -5.27
CA GLY A 118 -14.47 8.73 -6.10
C GLY A 118 -13.24 8.05 -6.69
N THR A 119 -12.75 8.59 -7.81
CA THR A 119 -11.56 8.08 -8.51
C THR A 119 -10.32 8.09 -7.62
N GLN A 120 -10.27 9.01 -6.65
CA GLN A 120 -9.20 9.10 -5.67
C GLN A 120 -9.11 7.91 -4.71
N TYR A 121 -10.17 7.11 -4.59
CA TYR A 121 -10.22 5.95 -3.69
C TYR A 121 -10.08 4.61 -4.44
N ARG A 122 -9.69 4.65 -5.71
CA ARG A 122 -9.51 3.43 -6.51
C ARG A 122 -8.39 2.54 -5.97
N SER A 123 -8.48 1.25 -6.32
CA SER A 123 -7.38 0.31 -6.13
C SER A 123 -6.28 0.55 -7.18
N GLY A 124 -5.02 0.64 -6.77
CA GLY A 124 -3.89 0.92 -7.68
C GLY A 124 -2.54 0.42 -7.16
N ILE A 125 -1.68 0.01 -8.09
CA ILE A 125 -0.27 -0.32 -7.88
C ILE A 125 0.55 0.50 -8.87
N TYR A 126 1.45 1.33 -8.35
CA TYR A 126 2.27 2.23 -9.16
C TYR A 126 3.73 1.79 -9.11
N TYR A 127 4.19 1.13 -10.17
CA TYR A 127 5.49 0.45 -10.18
C TYR A 127 6.64 1.40 -10.52
N SER A 128 7.79 1.18 -9.88
CA SER A 128 9.04 1.92 -10.15
C SER A 128 10.00 1.19 -11.08
N ASP A 129 9.80 -0.10 -11.32
CA ASP A 129 10.63 -0.95 -12.20
C ASP A 129 9.82 -2.10 -12.82
N GLU A 130 10.43 -2.81 -13.79
CA GLU A 130 9.76 -3.90 -14.52
C GLU A 130 9.52 -5.15 -13.66
N ASP A 131 10.32 -5.40 -12.61
CA ASP A 131 10.09 -6.52 -11.69
C ASP A 131 8.78 -6.29 -10.91
N GLN A 132 8.57 -5.06 -10.40
CA GLN A 132 7.34 -4.67 -9.72
C GLN A 132 6.12 -4.77 -10.62
N LYS A 133 6.22 -4.32 -11.88
CA LYS A 133 5.15 -4.46 -12.86
C LYS A 133 4.79 -5.93 -13.12
N THR A 134 5.82 -6.76 -13.30
CA THR A 134 5.69 -8.20 -13.56
C THR A 134 5.00 -8.90 -12.39
N LEU A 135 5.47 -8.66 -11.16
CA LEU A 135 4.88 -9.24 -9.94
C LEU A 135 3.48 -8.69 -9.65
N ALA A 136 3.23 -7.40 -9.86
CA ALA A 136 1.91 -6.80 -9.67
C ALA A 136 0.89 -7.41 -10.62
N THR A 137 1.26 -7.61 -11.90
CA THR A 137 0.38 -8.23 -12.90
C THR A 137 0.09 -9.68 -12.55
N ALA A 138 1.13 -10.46 -12.25
CA ALA A 138 0.97 -11.87 -11.91
C ALA A 138 0.15 -12.10 -10.62
N SER A 139 0.39 -11.28 -9.58
CA SER A 139 -0.38 -11.36 -8.33
C SER A 139 -1.83 -10.89 -8.50
N LYS A 140 -2.10 -9.93 -9.39
CA LYS A 140 -3.47 -9.53 -9.76
C LYS A 140 -4.25 -10.69 -10.35
N ASP A 141 -3.67 -11.40 -11.30
CA ASP A 141 -4.33 -12.54 -11.96
C ASP A 141 -4.57 -13.68 -10.95
N ALA A 142 -3.59 -13.96 -10.09
CA ALA A 142 -3.72 -14.95 -9.03
C ALA A 142 -4.81 -14.59 -8.01
N TYR A 143 -4.88 -13.34 -7.60
CA TYR A 143 -5.87 -12.89 -6.62
C TYR A 143 -7.27 -12.81 -7.22
N GLN A 144 -7.40 -12.41 -8.48
CA GLN A 144 -8.66 -12.48 -9.24
C GLN A 144 -9.24 -13.90 -9.22
N GLU A 145 -8.40 -14.90 -9.48
CA GLU A 145 -8.83 -16.30 -9.44
C GLU A 145 -9.19 -16.75 -8.03
N ALA A 146 -8.39 -16.36 -7.02
CA ALA A 146 -8.69 -16.65 -5.62
C ALA A 146 -10.04 -16.08 -5.17
N LEU A 147 -10.35 -14.83 -5.54
CA LEU A 147 -11.66 -14.21 -5.28
C LEU A 147 -12.80 -14.97 -5.96
N ARG A 148 -12.60 -15.37 -7.22
CA ARG A 148 -13.59 -16.14 -7.99
C ARG A 148 -13.89 -17.49 -7.34
N VAL A 149 -12.87 -18.25 -6.98
CA VAL A 149 -12.99 -19.56 -6.31
C VAL A 149 -13.68 -19.42 -4.95
N ALA A 150 -13.31 -18.39 -4.18
CA ALA A 150 -13.91 -18.10 -2.88
C ALA A 150 -15.32 -17.48 -2.97
N LYS A 151 -15.82 -17.15 -4.18
CA LYS A 151 -17.07 -16.42 -4.42
C LYS A 151 -17.12 -15.09 -3.66
N LYS A 152 -16.00 -14.36 -3.66
CA LYS A 152 -15.80 -13.04 -3.05
C LYS A 152 -15.59 -11.96 -4.14
N GLY A 153 -15.41 -10.69 -3.74
CA GLY A 153 -15.25 -9.58 -4.69
C GLY A 153 -16.54 -9.21 -5.43
N ARG A 154 -17.69 -9.35 -4.76
CA ARG A 154 -19.02 -8.87 -5.24
C ARG A 154 -19.46 -9.42 -6.61
N GLY A 155 -18.88 -10.54 -7.06
CA GLY A 155 -19.12 -11.08 -8.41
C GLY A 155 -18.53 -10.21 -9.53
N GLN A 156 -17.62 -9.30 -9.20
CA GLN A 156 -16.95 -8.39 -10.11
C GLN A 156 -15.49 -8.78 -10.31
N SER A 157 -14.91 -8.32 -11.41
CA SER A 157 -13.48 -8.48 -11.68
C SER A 157 -12.65 -7.48 -10.88
N VAL A 158 -11.38 -7.80 -10.66
CA VAL A 158 -10.38 -6.93 -10.06
C VAL A 158 -10.18 -5.70 -10.93
N THR A 159 -10.41 -4.53 -10.33
CA THR A 159 -10.35 -3.21 -10.97
C THR A 159 -9.02 -2.48 -10.73
N THR A 160 -8.09 -3.10 -10.02
CA THR A 160 -6.78 -2.51 -9.69
C THR A 160 -6.04 -2.00 -10.94
N GLU A 161 -5.73 -0.72 -10.93
CA GLU A 161 -4.86 -0.05 -11.88
C GLU A 161 -3.41 -0.49 -11.65
N ILE A 162 -2.70 -0.89 -12.70
CA ILE A 162 -1.26 -1.18 -12.65
C ILE A 162 -0.58 -0.27 -13.67
N ALA A 163 0.13 0.75 -13.18
CA ALA A 163 0.67 1.82 -14.02
C ALA A 163 2.08 2.23 -13.55
N PRO A 164 2.93 2.78 -14.44
CA PRO A 164 4.23 3.29 -14.02
C PRO A 164 4.04 4.47 -13.06
N LEU A 165 4.85 4.53 -12.01
CA LEU A 165 4.89 5.66 -11.10
C LEU A 165 5.59 6.84 -11.77
N GLN A 166 4.82 7.87 -12.15
CA GLN A 166 5.35 9.12 -12.69
C GLN A 166 5.86 10.02 -11.55
N GLU A 167 4.94 10.59 -10.78
CA GLU A 167 5.24 11.46 -9.64
C GLU A 167 4.47 10.97 -8.40
N PHE A 168 5.06 11.19 -7.22
CA PHE A 168 4.41 10.97 -5.94
C PHE A 168 4.45 12.26 -5.13
N PHE A 169 3.28 12.84 -4.87
CA PHE A 169 3.15 14.07 -4.12
C PHE A 169 2.80 13.74 -2.67
N LEU A 170 3.70 14.01 -1.73
CA LEU A 170 3.42 13.85 -0.31
C LEU A 170 2.17 14.66 0.09
N ALA A 171 1.23 14.03 0.79
CA ALA A 171 0.11 14.73 1.40
C ALA A 171 0.60 15.62 2.55
N GLU A 172 -0.25 16.52 3.02
CA GLU A 172 0.01 17.43 4.13
C GLU A 172 0.40 16.67 5.41
N ASP A 173 1.18 17.32 6.28
CA ASP A 173 1.78 16.70 7.45
C ASP A 173 0.74 16.12 8.44
N TYR A 174 -0.46 16.70 8.49
CA TYR A 174 -1.53 16.19 9.34
C TYR A 174 -2.07 14.83 8.87
N HIS A 175 -1.91 14.47 7.59
CA HIS A 175 -2.27 13.15 7.06
C HIS A 175 -1.22 12.09 7.38
N GLN A 176 0.04 12.49 7.57
CA GLN A 176 1.15 11.55 7.80
C GLN A 176 1.00 10.84 9.14
N GLN A 177 0.92 9.50 9.10
CA GLN A 177 0.68 8.63 10.24
C GLN A 177 -0.56 9.03 11.05
N TYR A 178 -1.62 9.46 10.36
CA TYR A 178 -2.84 10.02 10.96
C TYR A 178 -3.39 9.15 12.10
N LEU A 179 -3.51 7.84 11.91
CA LEU A 179 -4.09 6.93 12.92
C LEU A 179 -3.22 6.76 14.19
N ALA A 180 -1.93 7.10 14.13
CA ALA A 180 -1.04 7.00 15.28
C ALA A 180 -1.03 8.26 16.15
N ARG A 181 -1.52 9.40 15.62
CA ARG A 181 -1.49 10.68 16.34
C ARG A 181 -2.65 10.78 17.34
N PRO A 182 -2.40 11.23 18.59
CA PRO A 182 -3.44 11.39 19.59
C PRO A 182 -4.56 12.34 19.14
N GLY A 183 -5.80 12.01 19.49
CA GLY A 183 -6.98 12.86 19.22
C GLY A 183 -7.55 12.73 17.80
N ASN A 184 -6.88 12.03 16.88
CA ASN A 184 -7.38 11.82 15.54
C ASN A 184 -8.53 10.81 15.49
N ARG A 185 -9.48 11.05 14.58
CA ARG A 185 -10.61 10.15 14.35
C ARG A 185 -10.11 8.79 13.87
N GLN A 186 -10.54 7.72 14.53
CA GLN A 186 -10.21 6.37 14.08
C GLN A 186 -11.09 6.01 12.88
N TYR A 187 -10.54 6.16 11.68
CA TYR A 187 -11.25 5.93 10.41
C TYR A 187 -10.41 5.10 9.45
N CYS A 188 -11.05 4.13 8.80
CA CYS A 188 -10.46 3.31 7.76
C CYS A 188 -11.58 2.81 6.84
N SER A 189 -11.37 2.91 5.54
CA SER A 189 -12.31 2.47 4.50
C SER A 189 -12.10 1.02 4.08
N ALA A 190 -11.10 0.33 4.65
CA ALA A 190 -10.67 -0.98 4.20
C ALA A 190 -11.78 -2.04 4.34
N GLU A 191 -12.02 -2.79 3.24
CA GLU A 191 -12.90 -3.95 3.22
C GLU A 191 -12.16 -5.25 2.82
N PRO A 192 -11.29 -5.81 3.70
CA PRO A 192 -10.65 -7.10 3.48
C PRO A 192 -11.63 -8.20 3.10
N GLN A 193 -11.35 -8.91 2.00
CA GLN A 193 -12.23 -9.96 1.49
C GLN A 193 -12.10 -11.30 2.26
N ALA A 194 -11.15 -11.38 3.19
CA ALA A 194 -10.77 -12.61 3.91
C ALA A 194 -10.40 -13.75 2.96
N VAL A 195 -9.71 -13.40 1.87
CA VAL A 195 -9.17 -14.32 0.86
C VAL A 195 -7.68 -14.09 0.85
N SER A 196 -6.89 -15.17 0.92
CA SER A 196 -5.44 -15.06 0.87
C SER A 196 -4.94 -15.00 -0.57
N LEU A 197 -3.88 -14.22 -0.79
CA LEU A 197 -3.09 -14.37 -2.01
C LEU A 197 -2.53 -15.80 -2.06
N PRO A 198 -2.63 -16.52 -3.18
CA PRO A 198 -2.06 -17.87 -3.27
C PRO A 198 -0.56 -17.88 -2.96
N PRO A 199 0.01 -19.02 -2.53
CA PRO A 199 1.45 -19.17 -2.30
C PRO A 199 2.26 -18.66 -3.49
N TYR A 200 3.37 -17.98 -3.21
CA TYR A 200 4.20 -17.27 -4.19
C TYR A 200 4.57 -18.15 -5.39
N GLU A 201 4.90 -19.42 -5.14
CA GLU A 201 5.32 -20.39 -6.17
C GLU A 201 4.21 -20.71 -7.18
N LYS A 202 2.95 -20.39 -6.88
CA LYS A 202 1.80 -20.62 -7.77
C LYS A 202 1.57 -19.51 -8.78
N TRP A 203 2.16 -18.33 -8.58
CA TRP A 203 1.89 -17.17 -9.42
C TRP A 203 3.13 -16.38 -9.82
N ALA A 204 4.22 -16.48 -9.07
CA ALA A 204 5.43 -15.73 -9.36
C ALA A 204 6.06 -16.18 -10.68
N PRO A 205 6.36 -15.25 -11.60
CA PRO A 205 7.09 -15.57 -12.82
C PRO A 205 8.49 -16.11 -12.52
N SER A 206 8.94 -17.09 -13.32
CA SER A 206 10.29 -17.62 -13.22
C SER A 206 11.34 -16.59 -13.65
N GLY A 207 12.56 -16.69 -13.10
CA GLY A 207 13.68 -15.83 -13.48
C GLY A 207 13.76 -14.48 -12.77
N LEU A 208 12.82 -14.17 -11.88
CA LEU A 208 12.92 -13.00 -11.00
C LEU A 208 13.98 -13.22 -9.90
N SER A 209 14.55 -12.11 -9.41
CA SER A 209 15.49 -12.15 -8.28
C SER A 209 14.89 -12.84 -7.06
N ALA A 210 15.69 -13.64 -6.35
CA ALA A 210 15.33 -14.24 -5.07
C ALA A 210 14.95 -13.21 -3.99
N ASP A 211 15.35 -11.95 -4.15
CA ASP A 211 14.93 -10.84 -3.27
C ASP A 211 13.40 -10.61 -3.27
N HIS A 212 12.70 -11.07 -4.31
CA HIS A 212 11.25 -10.96 -4.41
C HIS A 212 10.50 -12.13 -3.77
N ALA A 213 11.19 -13.20 -3.37
CA ALA A 213 10.56 -14.31 -2.65
C ALA A 213 10.08 -13.84 -1.26
N PRO A 214 8.91 -14.32 -0.78
CA PRO A 214 8.37 -13.93 0.53
C PRO A 214 9.37 -14.13 1.66
N LYS A 215 9.44 -13.15 2.56
CA LYS A 215 10.31 -13.17 3.76
C LYS A 215 9.52 -13.32 5.04
N LEU A 216 8.20 -13.16 4.98
CA LEU A 216 7.29 -13.45 6.08
C LEU A 216 6.67 -14.84 5.88
N PRO A 217 6.77 -15.74 6.88
CA PRO A 217 6.25 -17.09 6.75
C PRO A 217 4.71 -17.12 6.77
N GLU A 218 4.10 -18.20 6.27
CA GLU A 218 2.65 -18.41 6.36
C GLU A 218 2.12 -18.35 7.80
N SER A 219 2.93 -18.74 8.79
CA SER A 219 2.57 -18.63 10.22
C SER A 219 2.37 -17.18 10.68
N TYR A 220 3.13 -16.23 10.12
CA TYR A 220 2.90 -14.81 10.35
C TYR A 220 1.54 -14.39 9.79
N TRP A 221 1.27 -14.71 8.52
CA TRP A 221 0.03 -14.33 7.85
C TRP A 221 -1.20 -14.99 8.48
N ALA A 222 -1.13 -16.24 8.91
CA ALA A 222 -2.21 -16.91 9.63
C ALA A 222 -2.66 -16.14 10.89
N LYS A 223 -1.73 -15.46 11.57
CA LYS A 223 -2.01 -14.67 12.78
C LYS A 223 -2.30 -13.20 12.50
N HIS A 224 -1.63 -12.62 11.50
CA HIS A 224 -1.56 -11.17 11.31
C HIS A 224 -2.13 -10.66 9.97
N ALA A 225 -2.67 -11.55 9.13
CA ALA A 225 -3.35 -11.14 7.90
C ALA A 225 -4.49 -10.13 8.17
N PRO A 226 -4.73 -9.19 7.25
CA PRO A 226 -5.81 -8.22 7.39
C PRO A 226 -7.17 -8.88 7.58
N LYS A 227 -7.96 -8.29 8.49
CA LYS A 227 -9.35 -8.64 8.76
C LYS A 227 -10.18 -7.35 8.81
N PRO A 228 -11.49 -7.40 8.59
CA PRO A 228 -12.34 -6.22 8.76
C PRO A 228 -12.07 -5.52 10.09
N GLY A 229 -11.79 -4.21 10.07
CA GLY A 229 -11.47 -3.40 11.25
C GLY A 229 -10.06 -3.59 11.85
N CYS A 230 -9.19 -4.43 11.27
CA CYS A 230 -7.92 -4.83 11.90
C CYS A 230 -6.96 -3.67 12.22
N VAL A 231 -6.94 -2.60 11.41
CA VAL A 231 -6.03 -1.47 11.59
C VAL A 231 -6.51 -0.46 12.66
N LEU A 232 -7.80 -0.45 12.99
CA LEU A 232 -8.37 0.45 14.00
C LEU A 232 -8.23 -0.11 15.42
N HIS A 233 -8.15 -1.43 15.57
CA HIS A 233 -8.14 -2.11 16.87
C HIS A 233 -6.79 -2.76 17.21
N CYS A 234 -5.70 -2.20 16.70
CA CYS A 234 -4.35 -2.69 16.95
C CYS A 234 -3.38 -1.60 17.41
N PRO A 235 -2.29 -1.97 18.11
CA PRO A 235 -1.22 -1.04 18.50
C PRO A 235 -0.64 -0.30 17.30
N ASN A 236 -0.03 0.86 17.54
CA ASN A 236 0.56 1.66 16.47
C ASN A 236 1.95 1.16 16.08
N GLU A 237 2.62 0.42 16.94
CA GLU A 237 3.99 -0.02 16.75
C GLU A 237 4.08 -1.18 15.73
N PRO A 238 5.25 -1.34 15.07
CA PRO A 238 5.56 -2.54 14.31
C PRO A 238 5.31 -3.81 15.12
N ILE A 239 4.70 -4.79 14.46
CA ILE A 239 4.44 -6.11 15.06
C ILE A 239 5.79 -6.72 15.46
N GLN A 240 5.93 -7.09 16.72
CA GLN A 240 7.09 -7.85 17.15
C GLN A 240 6.90 -9.30 16.72
N TRP A 241 7.75 -9.77 15.81
CA TRP A 241 7.71 -11.13 15.28
C TRP A 241 9.12 -11.72 15.29
N SER A 242 9.34 -12.68 16.18
CA SER A 242 10.45 -13.61 16.11
C SER A 242 9.97 -14.84 15.33
N ASP A 243 10.65 -15.17 14.24
CA ASP A 243 10.45 -16.45 13.55
C ASP A 243 10.75 -17.64 14.48
#